data_AF-A0A3M1DAD0-F1
#
_entry.id   AF-A0A3M1DAD0-F1
#
_cell.length_a   1.000
_cell.length_b   1.000
_cell.length_c   1.000
_cell.angle_alpha   90.00
_cell.angle_beta   90.00
_cell.angle_gamma   90.00
#
_symmetry.space_group_name_H-M   'P 1'
#
loop_
_entity.id
_entity.type
_entity.pdbx_description
1 polymer ?
#
loop_
_entity_poly.entity_id
_entity_poly.type
_entity_poly.pdbx_seq_one_letter_code
_entity_poly.pdbx_strand_id
1 'polypeptide(L)'
;MAAVPKVTERHRPPFPVVVYCHSYSSLRAEALGFAGYMARLGFATVGIDAWAHGLGVDQGLKDLILSAARGWGFDPFAESLFDGRARDLTGDGTPDSGGDYWTAYGFHVRDAVRQTVIDHLQLVRVLKGYDGERLWEEDIDGDGRPELAGDFNADGVVDFGGPDLPYFAWGQSGGGIHSAILGPLEPSIVATAPTAGGGGLADVGLKTTLGGVRRATMLRTMGPLVVGLPQGEGMRVDLLVPLVTDMRRMPIGEVSGVLAGDEVEVENLDNGELARVSVRQGPVFRASIKADREDRFVVRFFHRGQAVPYTVLDRWARDVHYLDDEDSGGPPTYLAGQHLRFPTEGFGLPRCTPDFRRMLGLFQMILEPADPATYARHYFVEPLDIRPEGRVVTNMLEIACAGDTDVPVSTQAALGRAAGVIPYGPGDEQERLEGMTPNDWLISRYVYEGLAGLRRFGSAAIFDPDDLDEGTDGFGAPEPRPEQRLRLVVPTGTGESGIRFAYLKPGGQHGVFPPGIESGFDMFSFVLNQIAYYFATGGEEISDARCLEDGSCPLSPWPFRSGQ
;
A
#
# COMPACT_ATOMS: atom_id res chain seq x y z
N MET A 1 14.91 0.50 -12.27
CA MET A 1 14.48 -0.26 -13.45
C MET A 1 13.64 0.65 -14.33
N ALA A 2 13.86 0.67 -15.64
CA ALA A 2 13.15 1.54 -16.56
C ALA A 2 12.69 0.79 -17.82
N ALA A 3 11.64 1.29 -18.44
CA ALA A 3 11.15 0.88 -19.75
C ALA A 3 11.09 2.12 -20.64
N VAL A 4 11.79 2.07 -21.78
CA VAL A 4 11.92 3.19 -22.73
C VAL A 4 11.06 2.90 -23.96
N PRO A 5 10.25 3.86 -24.45
CA PRO A 5 9.46 3.68 -25.66
C PRO A 5 10.33 3.47 -26.90
N LYS A 6 9.77 2.83 -27.92
CA LYS A 6 10.40 2.82 -29.24
C LYS A 6 10.24 4.19 -29.90
N VAL A 7 11.28 4.60 -30.62
CA VAL A 7 11.24 5.79 -31.49
C VAL A 7 10.17 5.61 -32.56
N THR A 8 9.36 6.65 -32.78
CA THR A 8 8.35 6.72 -33.84
C THR A 8 8.42 8.07 -34.55
N GLU A 9 7.59 8.28 -35.57
CA GLU A 9 7.43 9.61 -36.17
C GLU A 9 6.91 10.65 -35.17
N ARG A 10 6.16 10.21 -34.16
CA ARG A 10 5.48 11.08 -33.19
C ARG A 10 6.28 11.31 -31.91
N HIS A 11 7.01 10.31 -31.45
CA HIS A 11 7.73 10.32 -30.18
C HIS A 11 9.20 9.97 -30.41
N ARG A 12 10.11 10.81 -29.92
CA ARG A 12 11.56 10.67 -30.05
C ARG A 12 12.25 11.01 -28.72
N PRO A 13 13.43 10.44 -28.45
CA PRO A 13 14.22 10.78 -27.28
C PRO A 13 14.69 12.25 -27.32
N PRO A 14 14.98 12.85 -26.14
CA PRO A 14 14.76 12.27 -24.82
C PRO A 14 13.26 12.23 -24.47
N PHE A 15 12.79 11.07 -23.98
CA PHE A 15 11.38 10.87 -23.62
C PHE A 15 11.06 11.48 -22.23
N PRO A 16 9.87 12.09 -22.05
CA PRO A 16 9.38 12.47 -20.73
C PRO A 16 9.16 11.23 -19.86
N VAL A 17 9.19 11.44 -18.54
CA VAL A 17 9.31 10.35 -17.57
C VAL A 17 8.08 10.24 -16.68
N VAL A 18 7.56 9.03 -16.57
CA VAL A 18 6.60 8.60 -15.57
C VAL A 18 7.35 7.83 -14.47
N VAL A 19 7.44 8.43 -13.28
CA VAL A 19 7.96 7.77 -12.08
C VAL A 19 6.87 6.86 -11.52
N TYR A 20 7.11 5.55 -11.56
CA TYR A 20 6.22 4.55 -10.99
C TYR A 20 6.62 4.21 -9.56
N CYS A 21 5.72 4.46 -8.62
CA CYS A 21 5.85 4.05 -7.23
C CYS A 21 5.16 2.67 -7.06
N HIS A 22 5.86 1.65 -6.60
CA HIS A 22 5.33 0.28 -6.55
C HIS A 22 4.49 -0.01 -5.30
N SER A 23 3.65 -1.04 -5.38
CA SER A 23 2.78 -1.53 -4.31
C SER A 23 3.56 -2.09 -3.11
N TYR A 24 2.92 -2.15 -1.94
CA TYR A 24 3.56 -2.66 -0.72
C TYR A 24 4.05 -4.12 -0.82
N SER A 25 3.30 -5.00 -1.48
CA SER A 25 3.69 -6.41 -1.62
C SER A 25 4.57 -6.68 -2.85
N SER A 26 5.28 -5.67 -3.33
CA SER A 26 5.86 -5.65 -4.68
C SER A 26 7.27 -5.06 -4.67
N LEU A 27 7.81 -4.82 -5.86
CA LEU A 27 9.14 -4.29 -6.13
C LEU A 27 9.14 -3.48 -7.42
N ARG A 28 10.25 -2.78 -7.70
CA ARG A 28 10.42 -1.87 -8.85
C ARG A 28 10.01 -2.41 -10.22
N ALA A 29 10.10 -3.73 -10.44
CA ALA A 29 9.73 -4.37 -11.71
C ALA A 29 8.22 -4.37 -11.96
N GLU A 30 7.38 -4.08 -10.97
CA GLU A 30 5.93 -3.86 -11.19
C GLU A 30 5.67 -2.77 -12.23
N ALA A 31 6.55 -1.77 -12.32
CA ALA A 31 6.50 -0.73 -13.34
C ALA A 31 6.40 -1.29 -14.77
N LEU A 32 7.05 -2.43 -15.04
CA LEU A 32 7.05 -3.07 -16.36
C LEU A 32 5.67 -3.58 -16.77
N GLY A 33 4.83 -3.97 -15.81
CA GLY A 33 3.46 -4.43 -16.06
C GLY A 33 2.56 -3.34 -16.65
N PHE A 34 2.89 -2.07 -16.42
CA PHE A 34 2.11 -0.92 -16.86
C PHE A 34 2.81 -0.06 -17.92
N ALA A 35 4.12 -0.23 -18.09
CA ALA A 35 4.93 0.59 -19.00
C ALA A 35 4.41 0.63 -20.44
N GLY A 36 3.72 -0.43 -20.91
CA GLY A 36 3.14 -0.46 -22.26
C GLY A 36 2.09 0.64 -22.51
N TYR A 37 1.25 0.95 -21.52
CA TYR A 37 0.23 2.01 -21.61
C TYR A 37 0.89 3.39 -21.74
N MET A 38 1.95 3.62 -20.95
CA MET A 38 2.72 4.87 -20.95
C MET A 38 3.55 5.01 -22.23
N ALA A 39 4.20 3.94 -22.67
CA ALA A 39 5.07 3.93 -23.84
C ALA A 39 4.30 4.16 -25.15
N ARG A 40 3.05 3.72 -25.23
CA ARG A 40 2.16 4.02 -26.37
C ARG A 40 2.00 5.53 -26.59
N LEU A 41 2.06 6.31 -25.52
CA LEU A 41 1.99 7.76 -25.57
C LEU A 41 3.37 8.41 -25.58
N GLY A 42 4.48 7.67 -25.59
CA GLY A 42 5.81 8.26 -25.67
C GLY A 42 6.42 8.63 -24.31
N PHE A 43 5.98 8.00 -23.22
CA PHE A 43 6.59 8.16 -21.90
C PHE A 43 7.52 6.99 -21.55
N ALA A 44 8.72 7.30 -21.08
CA ALA A 44 9.53 6.33 -20.36
C ALA A 44 8.95 6.11 -18.96
N THR A 45 8.94 4.87 -18.49
CA THR A 45 8.50 4.53 -17.13
C THR A 45 9.69 4.08 -16.32
N VAL A 46 9.86 4.60 -15.11
CA VAL A 46 10.98 4.26 -14.22
C VAL A 46 10.48 3.97 -12.81
N GLY A 47 10.97 2.89 -12.20
CA GLY A 47 10.68 2.50 -10.83
C GLY A 47 11.95 2.16 -10.05
N ILE A 48 11.94 2.46 -8.76
CA ILE A 48 12.96 2.08 -7.77
C ILE A 48 12.30 1.34 -6.62
N ASP A 49 13.07 0.56 -5.85
CA ASP A 49 12.52 -0.09 -4.67
C ASP A 49 12.29 0.91 -3.53
N ALA A 50 11.10 0.85 -2.97
CA ALA A 50 10.75 1.50 -1.72
C ALA A 50 11.65 1.03 -0.57
N TRP A 51 11.60 1.75 0.55
CA TRP A 51 12.34 1.38 1.76
C TRP A 51 12.11 -0.10 2.12
N ALA A 52 13.19 -0.85 2.29
CA ALA A 52 13.17 -2.27 2.66
C ALA A 52 12.43 -3.23 1.69
N HIS A 53 12.15 -2.83 0.44
CA HIS A 53 11.54 -3.70 -0.57
C HIS A 53 12.57 -4.27 -1.54
N GLY A 54 12.22 -5.39 -2.18
CA GLY A 54 13.04 -6.10 -3.16
C GLY A 54 12.48 -7.48 -3.47
N LEU A 55 13.18 -8.28 -4.26
CA LEU A 55 12.78 -9.66 -4.56
C LEU A 55 13.12 -10.59 -3.39
N GLY A 56 12.10 -11.00 -2.63
CA GLY A 56 12.23 -11.95 -1.52
C GLY A 56 12.03 -13.39 -1.98
N VAL A 57 13.11 -14.06 -2.37
CA VAL A 57 13.13 -15.50 -2.71
C VAL A 57 14.32 -16.19 -2.04
N ASP A 58 14.18 -17.48 -1.77
CA ASP A 58 15.26 -18.29 -1.23
C ASP A 58 16.42 -18.45 -2.22
N GLN A 59 17.59 -18.86 -1.71
CA GLN A 59 18.82 -19.00 -2.50
C GLN A 59 18.67 -20.04 -3.63
N GLY A 60 17.92 -21.12 -3.42
CA GLY A 60 17.72 -22.16 -4.43
C GLY A 60 16.90 -21.65 -5.62
N LEU A 61 15.81 -20.92 -5.35
CA LEU A 61 15.01 -20.28 -6.40
C LEU A 61 15.80 -19.16 -7.10
N LYS A 62 16.60 -18.38 -6.37
CA LYS A 62 17.50 -17.38 -6.97
C LYS A 62 18.47 -18.01 -7.96
N ASP A 63 19.15 -19.10 -7.58
CA ASP A 63 20.10 -19.80 -8.46
C ASP A 63 19.42 -20.37 -9.72
N LEU A 64 18.19 -20.87 -9.56
CA LEU A 64 17.37 -21.35 -10.69
C LEU A 64 17.02 -20.21 -11.66
N ILE A 65 16.57 -19.06 -11.15
CA ILE A 65 16.23 -17.89 -11.96
C ILE A 65 17.46 -17.40 -12.73
N LEU A 66 18.60 -17.25 -12.06
CA LEU A 66 19.84 -16.79 -12.70
C LEU A 66 20.34 -17.80 -13.75
N SER A 67 20.22 -19.09 -13.47
CA SER A 67 20.56 -20.14 -14.45
C SER A 67 19.67 -20.08 -15.69
N ALA A 68 18.35 -19.93 -15.51
CA ALA A 68 17.40 -19.78 -16.61
C ALA A 68 17.65 -18.50 -17.42
N ALA A 69 17.89 -17.37 -16.75
CA ALA A 69 18.17 -16.08 -17.38
C ALA A 69 19.42 -16.11 -18.26
N ARG A 70 20.51 -16.74 -17.77
CA ARG A 70 21.72 -17.00 -18.58
C ARG A 70 21.41 -17.85 -19.82
N GLY A 71 20.54 -18.85 -19.69
CA GLY A 71 20.09 -19.67 -20.81
C GLY A 71 19.34 -18.89 -21.91
N TRP A 72 18.74 -17.74 -21.56
CA TRP A 72 17.99 -16.89 -22.49
C TRP A 72 18.72 -15.59 -22.88
N GLY A 73 19.89 -15.30 -22.30
CA GLY A 73 20.67 -14.09 -22.58
C GLY A 73 20.11 -12.82 -21.93
N PHE A 74 19.42 -12.94 -20.79
CA PHE A 74 18.88 -11.79 -20.02
C PHE A 74 19.44 -11.78 -18.59
N ASP A 75 20.67 -12.28 -18.40
CA ASP A 75 21.32 -12.36 -17.09
C ASP A 75 21.49 -11.00 -16.40
N PRO A 76 21.93 -9.89 -17.05
CA PRO A 76 22.09 -8.62 -16.35
C PRO A 76 20.75 -8.07 -15.84
N PHE A 77 19.68 -8.30 -16.61
CA PHE A 77 18.34 -7.94 -16.19
C PHE A 77 17.91 -8.75 -14.96
N ALA A 78 18.13 -10.07 -14.96
CA ALA A 78 17.78 -10.93 -13.83
C ALA A 78 18.60 -10.61 -12.58
N GLU A 79 19.91 -10.37 -12.71
CA GLU A 79 20.77 -9.92 -11.61
C GLU A 79 20.25 -8.62 -11.00
N SER A 80 19.87 -7.66 -11.86
CA SER A 80 19.28 -6.40 -11.41
C SER A 80 17.96 -6.55 -10.66
N LEU A 81 17.27 -7.70 -10.69
CA LEU A 81 16.08 -7.94 -9.85
C LEU A 81 16.45 -8.25 -8.39
N PHE A 82 17.65 -8.80 -8.16
CA PHE A 82 18.13 -9.20 -6.84
C PHE A 82 18.83 -8.07 -6.09
N ASP A 83 19.18 -6.95 -6.74
CA ASP A 83 19.76 -5.75 -6.12
C ASP A 83 18.71 -4.94 -5.34
N GLY A 84 18.07 -5.56 -4.35
CA GLY A 84 16.99 -4.97 -3.58
C GLY A 84 17.45 -4.30 -2.29
N ARG A 85 16.47 -3.77 -1.54
CA ARG A 85 16.65 -3.22 -0.18
C ARG A 85 16.03 -4.11 0.90
N ALA A 86 15.34 -5.18 0.49
CA ALA A 86 14.80 -6.19 1.38
C ALA A 86 15.91 -6.84 2.22
N ARG A 87 15.59 -7.16 3.47
CA ARG A 87 16.50 -7.78 4.44
C ARG A 87 15.81 -9.01 5.00
N ASP A 88 16.59 -10.03 5.34
CA ASP A 88 16.11 -11.17 6.10
C ASP A 88 15.91 -10.74 7.56
N LEU A 89 14.65 -10.59 7.97
CA LEU A 89 14.23 -10.16 9.30
C LEU A 89 13.90 -11.35 10.21
N THR A 90 13.65 -12.53 9.63
CA THR A 90 13.33 -13.78 10.34
C THR A 90 14.56 -14.65 10.60
N GLY A 91 15.64 -14.46 9.85
CA GLY A 91 16.85 -15.28 9.89
C GLY A 91 16.72 -16.61 9.13
N ASP A 92 15.71 -16.75 8.26
CA ASP A 92 15.46 -17.99 7.49
C ASP A 92 16.25 -18.07 6.17
N GLY A 93 17.05 -17.04 5.87
CA GLY A 93 17.84 -16.92 4.65
C GLY A 93 17.09 -16.28 3.47
N THR A 94 15.82 -15.91 3.64
CA THR A 94 15.00 -15.25 2.61
C THR A 94 14.74 -13.79 2.98
N PRO A 95 14.98 -12.82 2.09
CA PRO A 95 14.66 -11.42 2.38
C PRO A 95 13.15 -11.16 2.53
N ASP A 96 12.76 -10.48 3.61
CA ASP A 96 11.39 -10.03 3.88
C ASP A 96 11.11 -8.68 3.20
N SER A 97 10.66 -8.71 1.94
CA SER A 97 10.30 -7.48 1.21
C SER A 97 9.20 -6.69 1.93
N GLY A 98 9.51 -5.44 2.30
CA GLY A 98 8.61 -4.56 3.03
C GLY A 98 8.29 -5.01 4.45
N GLY A 99 9.01 -6.00 4.99
CA GLY A 99 8.63 -6.71 6.22
C GLY A 99 8.48 -5.83 7.46
N ASP A 100 9.30 -4.77 7.59
CA ASP A 100 9.21 -3.78 8.66
C ASP A 100 8.60 -2.44 8.23
N TYR A 101 8.11 -2.32 6.99
CA TYR A 101 7.55 -1.06 6.50
C TYR A 101 6.29 -0.63 7.27
N TRP A 102 5.38 -1.58 7.54
CA TRP A 102 4.23 -1.38 8.42
C TRP A 102 4.44 -2.09 9.75
N THR A 103 4.35 -1.38 10.87
CA THR A 103 4.48 -1.94 12.22
C THR A 103 3.64 -1.16 13.23
N ALA A 104 3.60 -1.63 14.49
CA ALA A 104 3.09 -0.83 15.61
C ALA A 104 4.02 0.33 16.03
N TYR A 105 5.16 0.54 15.36
CA TYR A 105 6.10 1.62 15.66
C TYR A 105 5.86 2.81 14.73
N GLY A 106 4.92 3.68 15.11
CA GLY A 106 4.49 4.81 14.26
C GLY A 106 5.64 5.68 13.72
N PHE A 107 6.69 5.93 14.52
CA PHE A 107 7.86 6.70 14.05
C PHE A 107 8.60 5.99 12.92
N HIS A 108 8.77 4.67 13.04
CA HIS A 108 9.42 3.86 12.01
C HIS A 108 8.61 3.85 10.71
N VAL A 109 7.29 3.64 10.80
CA VAL A 109 6.39 3.68 9.63
C VAL A 109 6.43 5.05 8.95
N ARG A 110 6.35 6.14 9.74
CA ARG A 110 6.48 7.52 9.23
C ARG A 110 7.79 7.71 8.46
N ASP A 111 8.90 7.26 9.04
CA ASP A 111 10.23 7.48 8.47
C ASP A 111 10.46 6.58 7.24
N ALA A 112 9.92 5.36 7.20
CA ALA A 112 9.96 4.49 6.03
C ALA A 112 9.20 5.08 4.82
N VAL A 113 8.00 5.64 5.05
CA VAL A 113 7.23 6.36 4.01
C VAL A 113 8.02 7.57 3.50
N ARG A 114 8.53 8.41 4.42
CA ARG A 114 9.28 9.62 4.05
C ARG A 114 10.58 9.29 3.33
N GLN A 115 11.32 8.29 3.79
CA GLN A 115 12.55 7.85 3.13
C GLN A 115 12.25 7.41 1.70
N THR A 116 11.18 6.64 1.50
CA THR A 116 10.77 6.22 0.15
C THR A 116 10.46 7.42 -0.74
N VAL A 117 9.73 8.43 -0.26
CA VAL A 117 9.46 9.64 -1.05
C VAL A 117 10.76 10.42 -1.34
N ILE A 118 11.66 10.53 -0.37
CA ILE A 118 12.98 11.18 -0.56
C ILE A 118 13.80 10.45 -1.64
N ASP A 119 13.75 9.12 -1.69
CA ASP A 119 14.44 8.34 -2.70
C ASP A 119 13.89 8.65 -4.11
N HIS A 120 12.57 8.83 -4.24
CA HIS A 120 11.96 9.28 -5.50
C HIS A 120 12.34 10.73 -5.86
N LEU A 121 12.47 11.64 -4.88
CA LEU A 121 13.01 12.99 -5.12
C LEU A 121 14.45 12.93 -5.64
N GLN A 122 15.29 12.05 -5.07
CA GLN A 122 16.65 11.87 -5.59
C GLN A 122 16.66 11.25 -6.98
N LEU A 123 15.77 10.30 -7.27
CA LEU A 123 15.62 9.73 -8.60
C LEU A 123 15.33 10.83 -9.64
N VAL A 124 14.35 11.71 -9.38
CA VAL A 124 14.04 12.82 -10.29
C VAL A 124 15.26 13.72 -10.48
N ARG A 125 16.01 14.04 -9.43
CA ARG A 125 17.25 14.83 -9.54
C ARG A 125 18.32 14.16 -10.38
N VAL A 126 18.50 12.84 -10.25
CA VAL A 126 19.43 12.07 -11.10
C VAL A 126 19.01 12.16 -12.56
N LEU A 127 17.73 11.91 -12.86
CA LEU A 127 17.20 11.95 -14.22
C LEU A 127 17.28 13.35 -14.85
N LYS A 128 17.13 14.41 -14.06
CA LYS A 128 17.33 15.79 -14.54
C LYS A 128 18.81 16.10 -14.82
N GLY A 129 19.73 15.31 -14.28
CA GLY A 129 21.15 15.41 -14.54
C GLY A 129 21.59 14.87 -15.89
N TYR A 130 20.70 14.23 -16.65
CA TYR A 130 20.92 13.79 -18.03
C TYR A 130 20.75 15.00 -18.98
N ASP A 131 21.71 15.91 -18.92
CA ASP A 131 21.66 17.24 -19.56
C ASP A 131 22.12 17.25 -21.03
N GLY A 132 22.52 16.10 -21.58
CA GLY A 132 23.02 16.00 -22.95
C GLY A 132 24.51 16.36 -23.10
N GLU A 133 25.20 16.69 -22.01
CA GLU A 133 26.64 17.01 -22.00
C GLU A 133 27.44 16.16 -21.01
N ARG A 134 26.86 15.83 -19.85
CA ARG A 134 27.52 15.06 -18.79
C ARG A 134 27.74 13.62 -19.23
N LEU A 135 28.97 13.13 -19.04
CA LEU A 135 29.32 11.73 -19.19
C LEU A 135 29.21 10.99 -17.85
N TRP A 136 28.93 9.69 -17.88
CA TRP A 136 29.09 8.77 -16.74
C TRP A 136 30.28 7.84 -16.96
N GLU A 137 30.70 7.09 -15.93
CA GLU A 137 31.88 6.21 -16.03
C GLU A 137 31.60 4.87 -16.76
N GLU A 138 30.35 4.63 -17.14
CA GLU A 138 29.96 3.42 -17.88
C GLU A 138 30.48 3.49 -19.33
N ASP A 139 30.84 2.32 -19.87
CA ASP A 139 31.24 2.04 -21.27
C ASP A 139 30.32 0.92 -21.77
N ILE A 140 29.10 1.32 -22.15
CA ILE A 140 27.96 0.49 -22.50
C ILE A 140 28.20 -0.25 -23.81
N ASP A 141 28.82 0.38 -24.81
CA ASP A 141 29.08 -0.25 -26.11
C ASP A 141 30.47 -0.92 -26.22
N GLY A 142 31.34 -0.69 -25.24
CA GLY A 142 32.66 -1.30 -25.14
C GLY A 142 33.70 -0.68 -26.07
N ASP A 143 33.48 0.55 -26.57
CA ASP A 143 34.44 1.26 -27.42
C ASP A 143 35.61 1.89 -26.65
N GLY A 144 35.57 1.83 -25.31
CA GLY A 144 36.59 2.37 -24.41
C GLY A 144 36.43 3.86 -24.12
N ARG A 145 35.26 4.45 -24.42
CA ARG A 145 34.92 5.83 -24.12
C ARG A 145 33.71 5.89 -23.19
N PRO A 146 33.69 6.85 -22.24
CA PRO A 146 32.52 7.05 -21.41
C PRO A 146 31.32 7.53 -22.25
N GLU A 147 30.13 6.94 -22.08
CA GLU A 147 28.92 7.46 -22.74
C GLU A 147 28.31 8.66 -22.02
N LEU A 148 27.40 9.30 -22.75
CA LEU A 148 26.53 10.33 -22.24
C LEU A 148 25.63 9.76 -21.13
N ALA A 149 25.54 10.47 -20.01
CA ALA A 149 24.69 10.07 -18.90
C ALA A 149 23.23 10.07 -19.35
N GLY A 150 22.57 8.90 -19.22
CA GLY A 150 21.19 8.69 -19.66
C GLY A 150 21.04 8.20 -21.11
N ASP A 151 22.13 7.99 -21.83
CA ASP A 151 22.18 7.26 -23.11
C ASP A 151 22.46 5.78 -22.81
N PHE A 152 21.41 5.00 -22.55
CA PHE A 152 21.52 3.60 -22.16
C PHE A 152 21.74 2.66 -23.37
N ASN A 153 21.67 3.19 -24.59
CA ASN A 153 21.80 2.42 -25.82
C ASN A 153 23.07 2.78 -26.64
N ALA A 154 23.83 3.78 -26.17
CA ALA A 154 25.06 4.30 -26.73
C ALA A 154 24.94 4.86 -28.17
N ASP A 155 23.79 5.44 -28.52
CA ASP A 155 23.57 6.06 -29.85
C ASP A 155 23.95 7.55 -29.92
N GLY A 156 24.43 8.11 -28.81
CA GLY A 156 24.84 9.50 -28.66
C GLY A 156 23.68 10.44 -28.28
N VAL A 157 22.51 9.92 -27.93
CA VAL A 157 21.33 10.69 -27.53
C VAL A 157 20.82 10.20 -26.16
N VAL A 158 20.51 11.15 -25.26
CA VAL A 158 19.84 10.81 -23.99
C VAL A 158 18.51 10.13 -24.28
N ASP A 159 18.28 8.94 -23.73
CA ASP A 159 17.07 8.16 -23.99
C ASP A 159 15.84 8.81 -23.34
N PHE A 160 15.93 9.18 -22.06
CA PHE A 160 14.80 9.73 -21.30
C PHE A 160 15.24 10.60 -20.12
N GLY A 161 14.36 11.51 -19.71
CA GLY A 161 14.69 12.50 -18.69
C GLY A 161 15.57 13.63 -19.23
N GLY A 162 15.86 14.59 -18.36
CA GLY A 162 16.59 15.80 -18.69
C GLY A 162 15.98 17.01 -17.97
N PRO A 163 16.72 18.12 -17.88
CA PRO A 163 16.32 19.27 -17.07
C PRO A 163 15.04 19.95 -17.58
N ASP A 164 14.78 19.88 -18.89
CA ASP A 164 13.70 20.62 -19.59
C ASP A 164 12.48 19.77 -19.94
N LEU A 165 12.46 18.49 -19.54
CA LEU A 165 11.32 17.60 -19.78
C LEU A 165 10.33 17.57 -18.61
N PRO A 166 9.04 17.36 -18.87
CA PRO A 166 8.06 17.13 -17.81
C PRO A 166 8.25 15.76 -17.18
N TYR A 167 7.98 15.70 -15.87
CA TYR A 167 7.90 14.46 -15.10
C TYR A 167 6.47 14.25 -14.60
N PHE A 168 6.12 12.99 -14.43
CA PHE A 168 4.83 12.54 -13.91
C PHE A 168 5.08 11.50 -12.83
N ALA A 169 4.12 11.31 -11.93
CA ALA A 169 4.20 10.21 -10.99
C ALA A 169 2.85 9.54 -10.75
N TRP A 170 2.89 8.22 -10.68
CA TRP A 170 1.76 7.44 -10.21
C TRP A 170 2.23 6.15 -9.59
N GLY A 171 1.31 5.48 -8.93
CA GLY A 171 1.52 4.20 -8.30
C GLY A 171 0.20 3.73 -7.76
N GLN A 172 0.14 2.44 -7.45
CA GLN A 172 -1.03 1.85 -6.81
C GLN A 172 -0.73 1.38 -5.39
N SER A 173 -1.74 1.33 -4.51
CA SER A 173 -1.57 0.85 -3.14
C SER A 173 -0.54 1.69 -2.35
N GLY A 174 0.51 1.05 -1.81
CA GLY A 174 1.68 1.73 -1.24
C GLY A 174 2.29 2.77 -2.18
N GLY A 175 2.33 2.48 -3.48
CA GLY A 175 2.76 3.41 -4.51
C GLY A 175 1.83 4.61 -4.69
N GLY A 176 0.52 4.41 -4.51
CA GLY A 176 -0.46 5.49 -4.50
C GLY A 176 -0.26 6.43 -3.31
N ILE A 177 0.11 5.90 -2.14
CA ILE A 177 0.51 6.69 -0.96
C ILE A 177 1.76 7.53 -1.29
N HIS A 178 2.79 6.92 -1.90
CA HIS A 178 4.03 7.64 -2.24
C HIS A 178 3.81 8.71 -3.30
N SER A 179 3.13 8.39 -4.39
CA SER A 179 2.88 9.34 -5.48
C SER A 179 2.00 10.51 -5.00
N ALA A 180 1.07 10.26 -4.07
CA ALA A 180 0.23 11.29 -3.46
C ALA A 180 1.04 12.32 -2.65
N ILE A 181 2.16 11.92 -2.05
CA ILE A 181 3.08 12.82 -1.32
C ILE A 181 4.10 13.45 -2.28
N LEU A 182 4.59 12.67 -3.24
CA LEU A 182 5.63 13.09 -4.18
C LEU A 182 5.15 14.24 -5.08
N GLY A 183 3.90 14.18 -5.58
CA GLY A 183 3.33 15.18 -6.49
C GLY A 183 3.50 16.64 -6.04
N PRO A 184 3.01 17.04 -4.86
CA PRO A 184 3.12 18.43 -4.40
C PRO A 184 4.51 18.79 -3.88
N LEU A 185 5.42 17.81 -3.69
CA LEU A 185 6.76 18.03 -3.13
C LEU A 185 7.87 18.12 -4.18
N GLU A 186 7.71 17.48 -5.33
CA GLU A 186 8.72 17.48 -6.41
C GLU A 186 8.34 18.48 -7.50
N PRO A 187 9.06 19.61 -7.62
CA PRO A 187 8.68 20.67 -8.55
C PRO A 187 8.66 20.29 -10.03
N SER A 188 9.40 19.25 -10.44
CA SER A 188 9.40 18.80 -11.82
C SER A 188 8.21 17.93 -12.20
N ILE A 189 7.42 17.47 -11.21
CA ILE A 189 6.22 16.70 -11.47
C ILE A 189 5.06 17.64 -11.79
N VAL A 190 4.53 17.53 -13.00
CA VAL A 190 3.44 18.41 -13.48
C VAL A 190 2.05 17.82 -13.21
N ALA A 191 1.94 16.50 -13.23
CA ALA A 191 0.71 15.80 -12.90
C ALA A 191 0.98 14.45 -12.22
N THR A 192 0.04 14.02 -11.38
CA THR A 192 0.08 12.72 -10.70
C THR A 192 -1.22 11.96 -10.81
N ALA A 193 -1.14 10.62 -10.67
CA ALA A 193 -2.32 9.78 -10.60
C ALA A 193 -2.29 8.76 -9.44
N PRO A 194 -2.37 9.20 -8.17
CA PRO A 194 -2.44 8.29 -7.04
C PRO A 194 -3.61 7.31 -7.20
N THR A 195 -3.31 6.01 -7.25
CA THR A 195 -4.32 4.97 -7.47
C THR A 195 -4.40 4.06 -6.26
N ALA A 196 -5.60 3.75 -5.77
CA ALA A 196 -5.77 2.94 -4.56
C ALA A 196 -4.89 3.42 -3.37
N GLY A 197 -4.60 4.73 -3.30
CA GLY A 197 -3.73 5.36 -2.33
C GLY A 197 -4.55 6.09 -1.27
N GLY A 198 -4.22 5.92 0.01
CA GLY A 198 -5.02 6.48 1.11
C GLY A 198 -4.47 7.78 1.68
N GLY A 199 -5.31 8.80 1.88
CA GLY A 199 -5.04 10.02 2.64
C GLY A 199 -5.33 9.85 4.14
N GLY A 200 -4.72 8.85 4.76
CA GLY A 200 -4.92 8.52 6.17
C GLY A 200 -4.17 7.27 6.61
N LEU A 201 -2.87 7.37 6.88
CA LEU A 201 -2.01 6.22 7.23
C LEU A 201 -2.46 5.50 8.50
N ALA A 202 -2.91 6.26 9.50
CA ALA A 202 -3.46 5.67 10.72
C ALA A 202 -4.75 4.89 10.44
N ASP A 203 -5.56 5.37 9.49
CA ASP A 203 -6.81 4.72 9.11
C ASP A 203 -6.55 3.43 8.31
N VAL A 204 -5.57 3.47 7.39
CA VAL A 204 -5.06 2.27 6.69
C VAL A 204 -4.67 1.20 7.71
N GLY A 205 -3.79 1.53 8.67
CA GLY A 205 -3.34 0.57 9.68
C GLY A 205 -4.48 -0.03 10.52
N LEU A 206 -5.54 0.75 10.78
CA LEU A 206 -6.67 0.32 11.61
C LEU A 206 -7.71 -0.53 10.87
N LYS A 207 -8.01 -0.17 9.61
CA LYS A 207 -9.17 -0.68 8.86
C LYS A 207 -8.80 -1.67 7.76
N THR A 208 -7.54 -1.76 7.37
CA THR A 208 -7.09 -2.66 6.30
C THR A 208 -7.46 -4.13 6.57
N THR A 209 -7.89 -4.81 5.52
CA THR A 209 -8.06 -6.27 5.51
C THR A 209 -6.77 -7.00 5.08
N LEU A 210 -5.79 -6.27 4.54
CA LEU A 210 -4.50 -6.79 4.11
C LEU A 210 -3.78 -7.47 5.28
N GLY A 211 -3.67 -8.80 5.21
CA GLY A 211 -3.25 -9.62 6.33
C GLY A 211 -1.90 -9.22 6.92
N GLY A 212 -0.94 -8.87 6.06
CA GLY A 212 0.41 -8.46 6.43
C GLY A 212 0.42 -7.21 7.32
N VAL A 213 -0.19 -6.14 6.83
CA VAL A 213 -0.28 -4.86 7.55
C VAL A 213 -1.10 -5.02 8.82
N ARG A 214 -2.25 -5.71 8.75
CA ARG A 214 -3.12 -5.93 9.91
C ARG A 214 -2.39 -6.65 11.04
N ARG A 215 -1.61 -7.70 10.74
CA ARG A 215 -0.84 -8.43 11.76
C ARG A 215 0.31 -7.57 12.29
N ALA A 216 1.12 -6.96 11.43
CA ALA A 216 2.27 -6.18 11.86
C ALA A 216 1.90 -4.95 12.73
N THR A 217 0.73 -4.34 12.47
CA THR A 217 0.23 -3.18 13.22
C THR A 217 -0.62 -3.59 14.43
N MET A 218 -1.71 -4.34 14.22
CA MET A 218 -2.69 -4.61 15.27
C MET A 218 -2.22 -5.69 16.24
N LEU A 219 -1.57 -6.76 15.76
CA LEU A 219 -1.13 -7.83 16.67
C LEU A 219 -0.04 -7.34 17.61
N ARG A 220 0.92 -6.52 17.15
CA ARG A 220 1.95 -5.95 18.02
C ARG A 220 1.42 -4.85 18.95
N THR A 221 0.36 -4.14 18.56
CA THR A 221 -0.37 -3.21 19.44
C THR A 221 -1.13 -3.95 20.54
N MET A 222 -1.80 -5.05 20.18
CA MET A 222 -2.65 -5.79 21.11
C MET A 222 -1.90 -6.84 21.93
N GLY A 223 -0.81 -7.35 21.39
CA GLY A 223 -0.13 -8.54 21.86
C GLY A 223 1.16 -8.27 22.63
N PRO A 224 1.88 -9.34 23.04
CA PRO A 224 1.54 -10.76 22.84
C PRO A 224 0.16 -11.18 23.36
N LEU A 225 -0.47 -12.16 22.72
CA LEU A 225 -1.82 -12.63 23.09
C LEU A 225 -1.77 -14.06 23.62
N VAL A 226 -2.22 -14.29 24.85
CA VAL A 226 -2.51 -15.65 25.32
C VAL A 226 -3.96 -15.96 25.00
N VAL A 227 -4.20 -17.03 24.25
CA VAL A 227 -5.53 -17.43 23.81
C VAL A 227 -5.85 -18.84 24.28
N GLY A 228 -7.09 -19.03 24.72
CA GLY A 228 -7.66 -20.34 25.00
C GLY A 228 -8.64 -20.72 23.90
N LEU A 229 -8.48 -21.90 23.32
CA LEU A 229 -9.37 -22.48 22.33
C LEU A 229 -9.85 -23.86 22.79
N PRO A 230 -11.10 -24.26 22.50
CA PRO A 230 -11.59 -25.59 22.88
C PRO A 230 -10.78 -26.69 22.20
N GLN A 231 -10.42 -27.74 22.95
CA GLN A 231 -9.78 -28.94 22.42
C GLN A 231 -10.30 -30.18 23.17
N GLY A 232 -11.16 -30.96 22.52
CA GLY A 232 -11.85 -32.09 23.15
C GLY A 232 -12.66 -31.63 24.37
N GLU A 233 -12.48 -32.32 25.50
CA GLU A 233 -13.08 -31.99 26.80
C GLU A 233 -12.28 -30.91 27.58
N GLY A 234 -11.19 -30.40 26.99
CA GLY A 234 -10.30 -29.41 27.60
C GLY A 234 -10.13 -28.16 26.74
N MET A 235 -9.09 -27.41 27.06
CA MET A 235 -8.73 -26.16 26.40
C MET A 235 -7.26 -26.19 26.02
N ARG A 236 -6.97 -25.89 24.75
CA ARG A 236 -5.61 -25.56 24.31
C ARG A 236 -5.31 -24.10 24.65
N VAL A 237 -4.15 -23.86 25.23
CA VAL A 237 -3.63 -22.52 25.47
C VAL A 237 -2.48 -22.27 24.52
N ASP A 238 -2.59 -21.23 23.71
CA ASP A 238 -1.56 -20.81 22.76
C ASP A 238 -1.10 -19.38 23.06
N LEU A 239 0.17 -19.10 22.77
CA LEU A 239 0.70 -17.75 22.64
C LEU A 239 0.64 -17.36 21.15
N LEU A 240 -0.04 -16.25 20.83
CA LEU A 240 -0.02 -15.65 19.51
C LEU A 240 0.87 -14.40 19.54
N VAL A 241 1.87 -14.38 18.66
CA VAL A 241 2.87 -13.31 18.58
C VAL A 241 3.10 -12.89 17.13
N PRO A 242 3.43 -11.61 16.88
CA PRO A 242 3.81 -11.15 15.54
C PRO A 242 5.18 -11.72 15.15
N LEU A 243 5.34 -12.09 13.88
CA LEU A 243 6.64 -12.32 13.24
C LEU A 243 6.64 -11.54 11.93
N VAL A 244 7.35 -10.41 11.91
CA VAL A 244 7.37 -9.50 10.74
C VAL A 244 5.92 -9.15 10.32
N THR A 245 5.46 -9.63 9.17
CA THR A 245 4.09 -9.43 8.65
C THR A 245 3.17 -10.64 8.87
N ASP A 246 3.68 -11.68 9.50
CA ASP A 246 2.95 -12.91 9.84
C ASP A 246 2.65 -12.99 11.35
N MET A 247 1.99 -14.09 11.75
CA MET A 247 1.69 -14.44 13.12
C MET A 247 2.21 -15.84 13.40
N ARG A 248 2.90 -16.01 14.52
CA ARG A 248 3.23 -17.32 15.06
C ARG A 248 2.27 -17.70 16.16
N ARG A 249 1.90 -18.98 16.16
CA ARG A 249 1.10 -19.62 17.22
C ARG A 249 2.00 -20.63 17.92
N MET A 250 2.33 -20.35 19.18
CA MET A 250 3.21 -21.18 19.99
C MET A 250 2.39 -21.88 21.07
N PRO A 251 2.19 -23.20 21.00
CA PRO A 251 1.39 -23.92 21.98
C PRO A 251 2.03 -23.89 23.36
N ILE A 252 1.30 -23.41 24.37
CA ILE A 252 1.76 -23.38 25.76
C ILE A 252 1.50 -24.73 26.42
N GLY A 253 0.27 -25.22 26.32
CA GLY A 253 -0.18 -26.46 26.95
C GLY A 253 -1.69 -26.67 26.85
N GLU A 254 -2.19 -27.67 27.56
CA GLU A 254 -3.61 -28.01 27.63
C GLU A 254 -4.10 -27.94 29.09
N VAL A 255 -5.35 -27.50 29.27
CA VAL A 255 -6.00 -27.38 30.59
C VAL A 255 -7.34 -28.09 30.55
N SER A 256 -7.58 -28.96 31.52
CA SER A 256 -8.85 -29.68 31.68
C SER A 256 -9.75 -28.99 32.70
N GLY A 257 -11.07 -29.26 32.62
CA GLY A 257 -12.03 -28.75 33.60
C GLY A 257 -12.33 -27.24 33.49
N VAL A 258 -12.00 -26.60 32.36
CA VAL A 258 -12.26 -25.18 32.14
C VAL A 258 -13.76 -24.95 31.93
N LEU A 259 -14.35 -24.08 32.75
CA LEU A 259 -15.77 -23.72 32.68
C LEU A 259 -15.96 -22.30 32.15
N ALA A 260 -17.09 -22.07 31.49
CA ALA A 260 -17.49 -20.71 31.14
C ALA A 260 -17.66 -19.86 32.41
N GLY A 261 -17.03 -18.69 32.44
CA GLY A 261 -16.99 -17.79 33.60
C GLY A 261 -15.81 -18.03 34.55
N ASP A 262 -14.97 -19.05 34.32
CA ASP A 262 -13.66 -19.15 34.97
C ASP A 262 -12.82 -17.91 34.67
N GLU A 263 -11.92 -17.56 35.59
CA GLU A 263 -10.98 -16.45 35.44
C GLU A 263 -9.61 -16.99 35.03
N VAL A 264 -9.00 -16.32 34.06
CA VAL A 264 -7.63 -16.58 33.60
C VAL A 264 -6.80 -15.35 33.88
N GLU A 265 -5.70 -15.54 34.60
CA GLU A 265 -4.68 -14.53 34.84
C GLU A 265 -3.45 -14.83 34.00
N VAL A 266 -2.93 -13.81 33.32
CA VAL A 266 -1.62 -13.85 32.68
C VAL A 266 -0.76 -12.77 33.33
N GLU A 267 0.33 -13.19 33.96
CA GLU A 267 1.26 -12.30 34.65
C GLU A 267 2.61 -12.33 33.94
N ASN A 268 3.11 -11.15 33.56
CA ASN A 268 4.50 -10.96 33.20
C ASN A 268 5.32 -10.80 34.49
N LEU A 269 6.19 -11.77 34.76
CA LEU A 269 6.93 -11.90 36.01
C LEU A 269 8.11 -10.94 36.11
N ASP A 270 8.57 -10.39 34.98
CA ASP A 270 9.74 -9.53 34.95
C ASP A 270 9.36 -8.03 35.05
N ASN A 271 8.17 -7.63 34.56
CA ASN A 271 7.67 -6.26 34.68
C ASN A 271 6.43 -6.07 35.58
N GLY A 272 5.82 -7.16 36.04
CA GLY A 272 4.66 -7.14 36.96
C GLY A 272 3.31 -6.84 36.31
N GLU A 273 3.24 -6.75 34.97
CA GLU A 273 1.98 -6.56 34.26
C GLU A 273 1.05 -7.77 34.43
N LEU A 274 -0.23 -7.52 34.66
CA LEU A 274 -1.23 -8.54 34.95
C LEU A 274 -2.48 -8.34 34.10
N ALA A 275 -2.82 -9.33 33.29
CA ALA A 275 -4.06 -9.37 32.52
C ALA A 275 -5.02 -10.40 33.12
N ARG A 276 -6.22 -9.97 33.51
CA ARG A 276 -7.31 -10.84 33.97
C ARG A 276 -8.45 -10.86 32.97
N VAL A 277 -8.87 -12.05 32.55
CA VAL A 277 -9.98 -12.24 31.61
C VAL A 277 -10.87 -13.40 32.03
N SER A 278 -12.13 -13.38 31.62
CA SER A 278 -13.07 -14.49 31.86
C SER A 278 -13.22 -15.38 30.62
N VAL A 279 -13.34 -16.69 30.86
CA VAL A 279 -13.66 -17.67 29.82
C VAL A 279 -15.10 -17.47 29.34
N ARG A 280 -15.31 -17.39 28.01
CA ARG A 280 -16.62 -17.16 27.39
C ARG A 280 -17.41 -18.46 27.21
N GLN A 281 -18.68 -18.35 26.82
CA GLN A 281 -19.62 -19.47 26.62
C GLN A 281 -19.22 -20.51 25.55
N GLY A 282 -18.22 -20.22 24.72
CA GLY A 282 -17.65 -21.14 23.72
C GLY A 282 -16.31 -21.74 24.13
N PRO A 283 -16.13 -22.05 25.42
CA PRO A 283 -14.88 -21.90 26.20
C PRO A 283 -13.70 -21.31 25.42
N VAL A 284 -13.73 -19.99 25.21
CA VAL A 284 -12.62 -19.24 24.62
C VAL A 284 -12.25 -18.07 25.51
N PHE A 285 -10.97 -17.72 25.52
CA PHE A 285 -10.49 -16.47 26.11
C PHE A 285 -9.38 -15.87 25.25
N ARG A 286 -9.13 -14.58 25.45
CA ARG A 286 -7.97 -13.87 24.91
C ARG A 286 -7.51 -12.84 25.92
N ALA A 287 -6.29 -12.99 26.41
CA ALA A 287 -5.61 -12.02 27.25
C ALA A 287 -4.53 -11.30 26.44
N SER A 288 -4.58 -9.98 26.45
CA SER A 288 -3.50 -9.10 25.95
C SER A 288 -2.56 -8.80 27.11
N ILE A 289 -1.26 -8.95 26.92
CA ILE A 289 -0.26 -8.71 27.96
C ILE A 289 0.91 -7.92 27.37
N LYS A 290 1.36 -6.91 28.11
CA LYS A 290 2.53 -6.12 27.73
C LYS A 290 3.79 -6.92 28.07
N ALA A 291 4.72 -6.99 27.13
CA ALA A 291 5.94 -7.74 27.29
C ALA A 291 7.08 -7.15 26.49
N ASP A 292 8.29 -7.30 27.01
CA ASP A 292 9.53 -7.22 26.24
C ASP A 292 9.98 -8.65 25.85
N ARG A 293 10.92 -8.73 24.91
CA ARG A 293 11.50 -10.01 24.50
C ARG A 293 12.24 -10.66 25.68
N GLU A 294 12.07 -11.98 25.83
CA GLU A 294 12.58 -12.85 26.91
C GLU A 294 11.94 -12.69 28.29
N ASP A 295 10.99 -11.75 28.45
CA ASP A 295 10.20 -11.63 29.69
C ASP A 295 9.51 -12.95 30.02
N ARG A 296 9.65 -13.39 31.26
CA ARG A 296 9.01 -14.59 31.80
C ARG A 296 7.55 -14.32 32.10
N PHE A 297 6.70 -15.31 31.87
CA PHE A 297 5.29 -15.20 32.21
C PHE A 297 4.69 -16.48 32.74
N VAL A 298 3.51 -16.36 33.31
CA VAL A 298 2.74 -17.48 33.85
C VAL A 298 1.25 -17.28 33.57
N VAL A 299 0.56 -18.38 33.29
CA VAL A 299 -0.89 -18.40 33.09
C VAL A 299 -1.54 -19.18 34.23
N ARG A 300 -2.53 -18.60 34.90
CA ARG A 300 -3.23 -19.21 36.03
C ARG A 300 -4.73 -19.26 35.78
N PHE A 301 -5.34 -20.40 36.10
CA PHE A 301 -6.77 -20.64 35.92
C PHE A 301 -7.46 -20.76 37.27
N PHE A 302 -8.56 -20.04 37.44
CA PHE A 302 -9.35 -20.01 38.67
C PHE A 302 -10.80 -20.33 38.34
N HIS A 303 -11.43 -21.17 39.16
CA HIS A 303 -12.87 -21.25 39.13
C HIS A 303 -13.46 -19.94 39.61
N ARG A 304 -14.62 -19.56 39.05
CA ARG A 304 -15.28 -18.28 39.36
C ARG A 304 -15.39 -18.04 40.87
N GLY A 305 -14.80 -16.93 41.33
CA GLY A 305 -14.84 -16.50 42.73
C GLY A 305 -13.89 -17.24 43.67
N GLN A 306 -13.01 -18.12 43.16
CA GLN A 306 -11.97 -18.78 43.94
C GLN A 306 -10.64 -18.01 43.85
N ALA A 307 -9.91 -17.96 44.96
CA ALA A 307 -8.62 -17.24 45.05
C ALA A 307 -7.39 -18.14 44.78
N VAL A 308 -7.58 -19.46 44.70
CA VAL A 308 -6.49 -20.42 44.46
C VAL A 308 -6.62 -20.93 43.03
N PRO A 309 -5.55 -20.88 42.22
CA PRO A 309 -5.61 -21.41 40.87
C PRO A 309 -5.68 -22.94 40.91
N TYR A 310 -6.57 -23.53 40.11
CA TYR A 310 -6.62 -24.99 39.96
C TYR A 310 -5.61 -25.50 38.92
N THR A 311 -5.16 -24.63 38.01
CA THR A 311 -4.09 -24.92 37.05
C THR A 311 -3.15 -23.73 36.92
N VAL A 312 -1.84 -24.01 36.81
CA VAL A 312 -0.79 -23.03 36.52
C VAL A 312 0.05 -23.56 35.36
N LEU A 313 0.22 -22.75 34.32
CA LEU A 313 1.13 -23.00 33.21
C LEU A 313 2.31 -22.02 33.34
N ASP A 314 3.48 -22.53 33.74
CA ASP A 314 4.72 -21.76 33.91
C ASP A 314 5.87 -22.30 33.04
N ARG A 315 5.62 -23.37 32.27
CA ARG A 315 6.58 -24.04 31.39
C ARG A 315 5.95 -24.45 30.05
N TRP A 316 6.79 -24.53 29.02
CA TRP A 316 6.39 -25.04 27.70
C TRP A 316 6.10 -26.55 27.78
N ALA A 317 4.93 -26.99 27.29
CA ALA A 317 4.56 -28.40 27.30
C ALA A 317 5.32 -29.24 26.25
N ARG A 318 5.87 -28.59 25.22
CA ARG A 318 6.62 -29.19 24.11
C ARG A 318 7.67 -28.21 23.60
N ASP A 319 8.52 -28.68 22.71
CA ASP A 319 9.39 -27.81 21.92
C ASP A 319 8.53 -26.88 21.05
N VAL A 320 8.91 -25.61 20.96
CA VAL A 320 8.15 -24.59 20.22
C VAL A 320 9.07 -23.72 19.37
N HIS A 321 8.59 -23.37 18.17
CA HIS A 321 9.34 -22.60 17.18
C HIS A 321 8.69 -21.23 16.97
N TYR A 322 9.53 -20.18 16.92
CA TYR A 322 9.13 -18.81 16.63
C TYR A 322 9.66 -18.34 15.27
N LEU A 323 10.96 -18.39 15.04
CA LEU A 323 11.55 -17.97 13.76
C LEU A 323 11.26 -19.02 12.69
N ASP A 324 11.73 -20.24 12.95
CA ASP A 324 11.50 -21.44 12.14
C ASP A 324 10.07 -21.99 12.29
N ASP A 325 9.69 -22.89 11.40
CA ASP A 325 8.56 -23.81 11.60
C ASP A 325 9.04 -25.24 11.89
N GLU A 326 8.18 -26.09 12.45
CA GLU A 326 8.55 -27.49 12.76
C GLU A 326 8.99 -28.27 11.50
N ASP A 327 8.52 -27.86 10.32
CA ASP A 327 8.77 -28.53 9.04
C ASP A 327 10.12 -28.13 8.40
N SER A 328 10.64 -26.94 8.72
CA SER A 328 11.89 -26.38 8.23
C SER A 328 13.13 -27.05 8.82
N GLY A 329 12.95 -27.84 9.88
CA GLY A 329 14.04 -28.57 10.55
C GLY A 329 14.99 -27.69 11.36
N GLY A 330 14.68 -26.40 11.53
CA GLY A 330 15.41 -25.50 12.42
C GLY A 330 15.27 -25.88 13.90
N PRO A 331 16.21 -25.47 14.77
CA PRO A 331 16.12 -25.78 16.20
C PRO A 331 14.92 -25.07 16.86
N PRO A 332 14.28 -25.69 17.85
CA PRO A 332 13.19 -25.03 18.58
C PRO A 332 13.70 -23.79 19.31
N THR A 333 12.86 -22.74 19.32
CA THR A 333 13.13 -21.48 20.03
C THR A 333 13.12 -21.70 21.55
N TYR A 334 12.16 -22.49 22.04
CA TYR A 334 12.15 -22.92 23.44
C TYR A 334 11.90 -24.42 23.53
N LEU A 335 12.58 -25.07 24.48
CA LEU A 335 12.46 -26.50 24.72
C LEU A 335 11.35 -26.83 25.71
N ALA A 336 10.79 -28.03 25.59
CA ALA A 336 9.85 -28.59 26.54
C ALA A 336 10.41 -28.51 27.98
N GLY A 337 9.57 -28.07 28.92
CA GLY A 337 9.93 -27.90 30.33
C GLY A 337 10.69 -26.62 30.66
N GLN A 338 11.14 -25.83 29.68
CA GLN A 338 11.67 -24.49 29.96
C GLN A 338 10.56 -23.55 30.44
N HIS A 339 10.93 -22.55 31.25
CA HIS A 339 10.00 -21.52 31.67
C HIS A 339 9.43 -20.74 30.48
N LEU A 340 8.16 -20.37 30.57
CA LEU A 340 7.51 -19.57 29.53
C LEU A 340 8.17 -18.20 29.41
N ARG A 341 8.45 -17.81 28.16
CA ARG A 341 9.08 -16.52 27.79
C ARG A 341 8.46 -15.96 26.53
N PHE A 342 8.34 -14.65 26.43
CA PHE A 342 7.87 -14.00 25.20
C PHE A 342 9.00 -13.89 24.18
N PRO A 343 8.84 -14.37 22.93
CA PRO A 343 9.87 -14.26 21.90
C PRO A 343 9.98 -12.87 21.25
N THR A 344 9.01 -11.99 21.51
CA THR A 344 8.91 -10.64 20.93
C THR A 344 8.27 -9.70 21.93
N GLU A 345 8.58 -8.41 21.82
CA GLU A 345 7.84 -7.38 22.54
C GLU A 345 6.43 -7.13 21.99
N GLY A 346 5.62 -6.43 22.79
CA GLY A 346 4.35 -5.82 22.35
C GLY A 346 3.65 -5.02 23.46
N PHE A 347 2.75 -4.11 23.05
CA PHE A 347 2.14 -3.12 23.95
C PHE A 347 1.04 -3.69 24.85
N GLY A 348 0.51 -4.89 24.56
CA GLY A 348 -0.50 -5.54 25.39
C GLY A 348 -1.84 -4.81 25.51
N LEU A 349 -2.18 -3.91 24.56
CA LEU A 349 -3.39 -3.08 24.67
C LEU A 349 -4.64 -3.84 24.21
N PRO A 350 -5.63 -4.10 25.09
CA PRO A 350 -6.84 -4.79 24.67
C PRO A 350 -7.65 -3.92 23.72
N ARG A 351 -8.15 -4.52 22.63
CA ARG A 351 -9.01 -3.83 21.65
C ARG A 351 -10.25 -3.24 22.34
N CYS A 352 -10.77 -2.14 21.78
CA CYS A 352 -11.98 -1.45 22.24
C CYS A 352 -11.89 -0.85 23.67
N THR A 353 -10.69 -0.63 24.19
CA THR A 353 -10.45 0.09 25.45
C THR A 353 -10.14 1.56 25.21
N PRO A 354 -10.32 2.44 26.22
CA PRO A 354 -9.87 3.83 26.14
C PRO A 354 -8.39 3.99 25.82
N ASP A 355 -7.52 3.14 26.39
CA ASP A 355 -6.08 3.21 26.17
C ASP A 355 -5.69 2.83 24.74
N PHE A 356 -6.35 1.81 24.18
CA PHE A 356 -6.18 1.46 22.76
C PHE A 356 -6.58 2.64 21.86
N ARG A 357 -7.72 3.30 22.11
CA ARG A 357 -8.14 4.49 21.34
C ARG A 357 -7.17 5.66 21.51
N ARG A 358 -6.61 5.86 22.70
CA ARG A 358 -5.59 6.89 22.94
C ARG A 358 -4.32 6.60 22.14
N MET A 359 -3.86 5.36 22.11
CA MET A 359 -2.71 4.94 21.31
C MET A 359 -2.94 5.21 19.81
N LEU A 360 -4.14 4.92 19.29
CA LEU A 360 -4.47 5.24 17.90
C LEU A 360 -4.37 6.74 17.60
N GLY A 361 -4.85 7.60 18.50
CA GLY A 361 -4.71 9.06 18.35
C GLY A 361 -3.25 9.52 18.37
N LEU A 362 -2.40 8.92 19.22
CA LEU A 362 -0.96 9.18 19.22
C LEU A 362 -0.31 8.75 17.90
N PHE A 363 -0.66 7.56 17.38
CA PHE A 363 -0.15 7.09 16.09
C PHE A 363 -0.54 8.02 14.95
N GLN A 364 -1.78 8.54 14.94
CA GLN A 364 -2.18 9.51 13.93
C GLN A 364 -1.30 10.76 13.96
N MET A 365 -1.05 11.35 15.13
CA MET A 365 -0.14 12.51 15.25
C MET A 365 1.30 12.19 14.85
N ILE A 366 1.77 10.97 15.16
CA ILE A 366 3.11 10.54 14.77
C ILE A 366 3.22 10.37 13.25
N LEU A 367 2.20 9.80 12.61
CA LEU A 367 2.18 9.51 11.17
C LEU A 367 1.88 10.74 10.31
N GLU A 368 1.25 11.77 10.87
CA GLU A 368 0.83 13.00 10.17
C GLU A 368 1.90 13.60 9.23
N PRO A 369 3.20 13.70 9.60
CA PRO A 369 4.24 14.24 8.72
C PRO A 369 4.61 13.33 7.53
N ALA A 370 4.01 12.16 7.42
CA ALA A 370 4.14 11.24 6.29
C ALA A 370 2.78 10.92 5.67
N ASP A 371 1.70 11.54 6.14
CA ASP A 371 0.34 11.24 5.67
C ASP A 371 0.03 12.03 4.39
N PRO A 372 -0.41 11.37 3.29
CA PRO A 372 -0.75 12.07 2.06
C PRO A 372 -1.79 13.20 2.25
N ALA A 373 -2.73 13.07 3.19
CA ALA A 373 -3.72 14.12 3.43
C ALA A 373 -3.09 15.44 3.91
N THR A 374 -1.97 15.39 4.62
CA THR A 374 -1.23 16.58 5.06
C THR A 374 -0.64 17.36 3.89
N TYR A 375 -0.29 16.66 2.80
CA TYR A 375 0.29 17.25 1.60
C TYR A 375 -0.75 17.62 0.55
N ALA A 376 -1.97 17.08 0.64
CA ALA A 376 -3.01 17.20 -0.38
C ALA A 376 -3.40 18.65 -0.72
N ARG A 377 -3.45 19.55 0.27
CA ARG A 377 -3.74 20.98 0.03
C ARG A 377 -2.72 21.66 -0.89
N HIS A 378 -1.52 21.09 -1.00
CA HIS A 378 -0.41 21.68 -1.73
C HIS A 378 -0.38 21.32 -3.22
N TYR A 379 -1.35 20.54 -3.73
CA TYR A 379 -1.50 20.31 -5.16
C TYR A 379 -1.87 21.61 -5.90
N PHE A 380 -3.02 22.19 -5.55
CA PHE A 380 -3.55 23.38 -6.26
C PHE A 380 -4.23 24.42 -5.36
N VAL A 381 -4.60 24.09 -4.11
CA VAL A 381 -5.25 25.04 -3.19
C VAL A 381 -4.24 26.01 -2.60
N GLU A 382 -3.13 25.48 -2.09
CA GLU A 382 -2.02 26.27 -1.56
C GLU A 382 -0.68 25.67 -1.98
N PRO A 383 -0.29 25.79 -3.27
CA PRO A 383 0.94 25.20 -3.75
C PRO A 383 2.17 25.72 -3.00
N LEU A 384 3.13 24.82 -2.80
CA LEU A 384 4.36 25.16 -2.09
C LEU A 384 5.21 26.15 -2.90
N ASP A 385 5.85 27.07 -2.19
CA ASP A 385 6.79 28.03 -2.76
C ASP A 385 8.21 27.43 -2.74
N ILE A 386 8.43 26.43 -3.59
CA ILE A 386 9.66 25.61 -3.64
C ILE A 386 10.42 25.72 -4.96
N ARG A 387 9.95 26.56 -5.89
CA ARG A 387 10.63 26.87 -7.16
C ARG A 387 11.14 28.30 -7.19
N PRO A 388 12.25 28.58 -7.91
CA PRO A 388 12.67 29.95 -8.17
C PRO A 388 11.60 30.81 -8.86
N GLU A 389 10.76 30.19 -9.70
CA GLU A 389 9.67 30.85 -10.44
C GLU A 389 8.43 31.12 -9.57
N GLY A 390 8.44 30.65 -8.32
CA GLY A 390 7.37 30.80 -7.35
C GLY A 390 6.49 29.56 -7.17
N ARG A 391 5.28 29.76 -6.64
CA ARG A 391 4.31 28.69 -6.43
C ARG A 391 3.78 28.15 -7.75
N VAL A 392 3.76 26.84 -7.89
CA VAL A 392 3.21 26.20 -9.09
C VAL A 392 2.34 25.03 -8.73
N VAL A 393 1.23 24.92 -9.44
CA VAL A 393 0.25 23.86 -9.32
C VAL A 393 0.81 22.54 -9.83
N THR A 394 0.57 21.48 -9.09
CA THR A 394 0.64 20.09 -9.59
C THR A 394 -0.78 19.59 -9.70
N ASN A 395 -1.16 19.09 -10.88
CA ASN A 395 -2.50 18.53 -11.06
C ASN A 395 -2.55 17.07 -10.58
N MET A 396 -3.71 16.63 -10.07
CA MET A 396 -3.90 15.24 -9.63
C MET A 396 -5.16 14.60 -10.23
N LEU A 397 -5.02 13.36 -10.69
CA LEU A 397 -6.14 12.46 -10.97
C LEU A 397 -6.10 11.31 -9.97
N GLU A 398 -6.84 11.43 -8.87
CA GLU A 398 -6.95 10.33 -7.91
C GLU A 398 -7.85 9.23 -8.49
N ILE A 399 -7.35 8.00 -8.50
CA ILE A 399 -8.16 6.83 -8.81
C ILE A 399 -8.47 6.10 -7.51
N ALA A 400 -9.66 6.36 -6.98
CA ALA A 400 -10.17 5.65 -5.83
C ALA A 400 -10.80 4.31 -6.26
N CYS A 401 -10.23 3.18 -5.89
CA CYS A 401 -10.81 1.87 -6.21
C CYS A 401 -12.05 1.63 -5.33
N ALA A 402 -13.23 1.57 -5.94
CA ALA A 402 -14.49 1.40 -5.23
C ALA A 402 -14.49 0.05 -4.48
N GLY A 403 -14.88 0.09 -3.20
CA GLY A 403 -14.97 -1.10 -2.35
C GLY A 403 -13.63 -1.73 -1.98
N ASP A 404 -12.52 -1.07 -2.25
CA ASP A 404 -11.21 -1.48 -1.75
C ASP A 404 -11.22 -1.56 -0.21
N THR A 405 -10.69 -2.66 0.32
CA THR A 405 -10.54 -2.90 1.76
C THR A 405 -9.10 -3.10 2.20
N ASP A 406 -8.15 -3.22 1.27
CA ASP A 406 -6.71 -3.28 1.58
C ASP A 406 -6.21 -1.88 1.90
N VAL A 407 -6.53 -0.91 1.04
CA VAL A 407 -6.47 0.51 1.35
C VAL A 407 -7.92 1.00 1.34
N PRO A 408 -8.61 1.09 2.48
CA PRO A 408 -10.05 1.34 2.50
C PRO A 408 -10.48 2.54 1.64
N VAL A 409 -11.49 2.38 0.77
CA VAL A 409 -11.95 3.48 -0.12
C VAL A 409 -12.26 4.79 0.63
N SER A 410 -12.66 4.72 1.91
CA SER A 410 -12.85 5.90 2.77
C SER A 410 -11.57 6.70 3.04
N THR A 411 -10.40 6.05 3.12
CA THR A 411 -9.10 6.73 3.24
C THR A 411 -8.64 7.27 1.89
N GLN A 412 -8.97 6.61 0.77
CA GLN A 412 -8.70 7.13 -0.57
C GLN A 412 -9.47 8.45 -0.74
N ALA A 413 -10.79 8.44 -0.59
CA ALA A 413 -11.60 9.66 -0.61
C ALA A 413 -11.19 10.74 0.42
N ALA A 414 -10.44 10.40 1.48
CA ALA A 414 -9.89 11.40 2.38
C ALA A 414 -8.80 12.26 1.71
N LEU A 415 -8.01 11.69 0.79
CA LEU A 415 -7.07 12.43 -0.06
C LEU A 415 -7.82 13.44 -0.92
N GLY A 416 -8.84 13.01 -1.68
CA GLY A 416 -9.66 13.89 -2.51
C GLY A 416 -10.38 14.98 -1.72
N ARG A 417 -10.85 14.70 -0.50
CA ARG A 417 -11.40 15.73 0.41
C ARG A 417 -10.33 16.72 0.86
N ALA A 418 -9.15 16.23 1.26
CA ALA A 418 -8.05 17.07 1.75
C ALA A 418 -7.43 17.94 0.63
N ALA A 419 -7.44 17.45 -0.61
CA ALA A 419 -7.04 18.20 -1.79
C ALA A 419 -8.06 19.26 -2.20
N GLY A 420 -9.31 19.18 -1.72
CA GLY A 420 -10.40 20.07 -2.11
C GLY A 420 -11.17 19.64 -3.36
N VAL A 421 -10.97 18.40 -3.83
CA VAL A 421 -11.70 17.83 -4.98
C VAL A 421 -13.10 17.35 -4.58
N ILE A 422 -13.25 16.79 -3.37
CA ILE A 422 -14.54 16.36 -2.83
C ILE A 422 -15.05 17.43 -1.86
N PRO A 423 -15.99 18.29 -2.28
CA PRO A 423 -16.51 19.34 -1.42
C PRO A 423 -17.50 18.80 -0.37
N TYR A 424 -17.50 19.44 0.80
CA TYR A 424 -18.24 19.03 2.00
C TYR A 424 -18.67 20.22 2.88
N GLY A 425 -18.39 21.45 2.44
CA GLY A 425 -18.68 22.65 3.20
C GLY A 425 -20.12 23.15 3.02
N PRO A 426 -20.59 24.05 3.90
CA PRO A 426 -21.87 24.73 3.71
C PRO A 426 -21.84 25.53 2.40
N GLY A 427 -22.86 25.35 1.55
CA GLY A 427 -22.95 25.99 0.24
C GLY A 427 -22.45 25.12 -0.92
N ASP A 428 -21.87 23.95 -0.65
CA ASP A 428 -21.45 22.98 -1.67
C ASP A 428 -22.58 22.01 -2.07
N GLU A 429 -23.79 22.20 -1.54
CA GLU A 429 -24.96 21.39 -1.86
C GLU A 429 -25.35 21.53 -3.34
N GLN A 430 -25.63 20.41 -4.00
CA GLN A 430 -25.97 20.40 -5.42
C GLN A 430 -27.38 19.86 -5.63
N GLU A 431 -28.22 20.60 -6.37
CA GLU A 431 -29.59 20.16 -6.68
C GLU A 431 -29.61 18.80 -7.39
N ARG A 432 -28.65 18.55 -8.29
CA ARG A 432 -28.49 17.26 -8.99
C ARG A 432 -28.28 16.10 -8.00
N LEU A 433 -27.67 16.37 -6.84
CA LEU A 433 -27.38 15.40 -5.78
C LEU A 433 -28.41 15.46 -4.66
N GLU A 434 -29.68 15.76 -4.98
CA GLU A 434 -30.79 15.78 -4.01
C GLU A 434 -30.59 16.83 -2.89
N GLY A 435 -29.87 17.92 -3.20
CA GLY A 435 -29.57 18.99 -2.24
C GLY A 435 -28.52 18.59 -1.21
N MET A 436 -27.71 17.55 -1.48
CA MET A 436 -26.58 17.14 -0.64
C MET A 436 -25.26 17.67 -1.21
N THR A 437 -24.25 17.80 -0.37
CA THR A 437 -22.86 17.94 -0.84
C THR A 437 -22.40 16.63 -1.51
N PRO A 438 -21.45 16.64 -2.45
CA PRO A 438 -20.79 15.44 -2.96
C PRO A 438 -20.36 14.46 -1.87
N ASN A 439 -19.77 14.95 -0.78
CA ASN A 439 -19.38 14.12 0.35
C ASN A 439 -20.57 13.43 1.03
N ASP A 440 -21.63 14.18 1.34
CA ASP A 440 -22.81 13.62 2.02
C ASP A 440 -23.57 12.64 1.11
N TRP A 441 -23.58 12.91 -0.20
CA TRP A 441 -24.15 12.01 -1.19
C TRP A 441 -23.39 10.66 -1.21
N LEU A 442 -22.05 10.68 -1.24
CA LEU A 442 -21.22 9.47 -1.15
C LEU A 442 -21.46 8.69 0.15
N ILE A 443 -21.63 9.38 1.29
CA ILE A 443 -21.99 8.76 2.58
C ILE A 443 -23.36 8.10 2.50
N SER A 444 -24.35 8.80 1.96
CA SER A 444 -25.74 8.32 1.86
C SER A 444 -25.87 7.07 0.99
N ARG A 445 -24.93 6.86 0.06
CA ARG A 445 -24.85 5.70 -0.85
C ARG A 445 -23.83 4.65 -0.39
N TYR A 446 -23.37 4.71 0.86
CA TYR A 446 -22.44 3.73 1.44
C TYR A 446 -21.13 3.55 0.66
N VAL A 447 -20.72 4.53 -0.17
CA VAL A 447 -19.51 4.40 -0.99
C VAL A 447 -18.28 4.29 -0.10
N TYR A 448 -18.18 5.11 0.95
CA TYR A 448 -17.08 5.04 1.92
C TYR A 448 -17.10 3.77 2.79
N GLU A 449 -18.27 3.13 2.96
CA GLU A 449 -18.35 1.83 3.63
C GLU A 449 -17.72 0.77 2.72
N GLY A 450 -18.13 0.70 1.46
CA GLY A 450 -17.47 -0.13 0.45
C GLY A 450 -17.50 -1.63 0.72
N LEU A 451 -18.37 -2.11 1.63
CA LEU A 451 -18.42 -3.52 2.04
C LEU A 451 -19.59 -4.25 1.35
N ALA A 452 -19.30 -4.88 0.20
CA ALA A 452 -20.29 -5.71 -0.53
C ALA A 452 -20.96 -6.79 0.35
N GLY A 453 -20.23 -7.33 1.34
CA GLY A 453 -20.73 -8.34 2.27
C GLY A 453 -21.92 -7.90 3.13
N LEU A 454 -22.14 -6.58 3.29
CA LEU A 454 -23.28 -6.04 4.03
C LEU A 454 -24.57 -5.99 3.21
N ARG A 455 -24.49 -6.22 1.89
CA ARG A 455 -25.63 -6.30 0.97
C ARG A 455 -26.59 -5.11 1.06
N ARG A 456 -26.04 -3.89 1.15
CA ARG A 456 -26.79 -2.64 1.31
C ARG A 456 -27.86 -2.43 0.22
N PHE A 457 -27.62 -2.96 -0.97
CA PHE A 457 -28.48 -2.79 -2.15
C PHE A 457 -29.22 -4.08 -2.53
N GLY A 458 -29.37 -5.04 -1.60
CA GLY A 458 -30.05 -6.31 -1.85
C GLY A 458 -29.21 -7.34 -2.63
N SER A 459 -28.06 -6.94 -3.16
CA SER A 459 -27.06 -7.78 -3.80
C SER A 459 -25.70 -7.70 -3.07
N ALA A 460 -24.79 -8.62 -3.36
CA ALA A 460 -23.39 -8.55 -2.89
C ALA A 460 -22.56 -7.64 -3.82
N ALA A 461 -23.07 -6.43 -4.10
CA ALA A 461 -22.41 -5.42 -4.91
C ALA A 461 -22.30 -4.11 -4.12
N ILE A 462 -21.21 -3.37 -4.35
CA ILE A 462 -21.05 -1.99 -3.89
C ILE A 462 -21.74 -1.02 -4.86
N PHE A 463 -21.88 0.24 -4.46
CA PHE A 463 -22.41 1.29 -5.32
C PHE A 463 -21.31 1.83 -6.25
N ASP A 464 -21.60 2.00 -7.53
CA ASP A 464 -20.74 2.72 -8.49
C ASP A 464 -21.20 4.18 -8.59
N PRO A 465 -20.50 5.15 -7.98
CA PRO A 465 -20.92 6.54 -8.00
C PRO A 465 -20.56 7.30 -9.29
N ASP A 466 -19.63 6.78 -10.08
CA ASP A 466 -19.16 7.46 -11.30
C ASP A 466 -19.77 6.86 -12.56
N ASP A 467 -20.13 5.57 -12.53
CA ASP A 467 -20.73 4.82 -13.64
C ASP A 467 -19.92 5.08 -14.92
N LEU A 468 -18.61 4.81 -14.84
CA LEU A 468 -17.63 5.14 -15.89
C LEU A 468 -17.85 4.32 -17.16
N ASP A 469 -18.34 3.10 -17.01
CA ASP A 469 -18.67 2.18 -18.09
C ASP A 469 -20.07 2.45 -18.68
N GLU A 470 -20.92 3.22 -17.99
CA GLU A 470 -22.29 3.54 -18.39
C GLU A 470 -23.21 2.31 -18.45
N GLY A 471 -23.08 1.43 -17.45
CA GLY A 471 -23.87 0.20 -17.30
C GLY A 471 -23.55 -0.89 -18.35
N THR A 472 -22.32 -0.92 -18.86
CA THR A 472 -21.88 -1.84 -19.93
C THR A 472 -20.93 -2.94 -19.45
N ASP A 473 -20.49 -2.89 -18.20
CA ASP A 473 -19.64 -3.90 -17.56
C ASP A 473 -20.31 -5.28 -17.43
N GLY A 474 -21.65 -5.31 -17.47
CA GLY A 474 -22.46 -6.51 -17.32
C GLY A 474 -22.64 -6.98 -15.86
N PHE A 475 -22.16 -6.22 -14.88
CA PHE A 475 -22.29 -6.52 -13.46
C PHE A 475 -23.65 -6.11 -12.88
N GLY A 476 -24.31 -5.12 -13.48
CA GLY A 476 -25.59 -4.61 -12.98
C GLY A 476 -25.44 -3.96 -11.61
N ALA A 477 -24.42 -3.12 -11.46
CA ALA A 477 -24.12 -2.41 -10.24
C ALA A 477 -25.29 -1.49 -9.81
N PRO A 478 -25.51 -1.30 -8.51
CA PRO A 478 -26.23 -0.14 -8.02
C PRO A 478 -25.50 1.15 -8.46
N GLU A 479 -26.14 1.96 -9.31
CA GLU A 479 -25.53 3.13 -9.96
C GLU A 479 -26.46 4.37 -9.91
N PRO A 480 -25.94 5.61 -10.05
CA PRO A 480 -26.76 6.82 -10.09
C PRO A 480 -27.47 6.99 -11.43
N ARG A 481 -28.44 7.92 -11.47
CA ARG A 481 -28.93 8.45 -12.75
C ARG A 481 -27.81 9.23 -13.46
N PRO A 482 -27.83 9.37 -14.80
CA PRO A 482 -26.77 10.06 -15.54
C PRO A 482 -26.42 11.46 -15.01
N GLU A 483 -27.41 12.25 -14.60
CA GLU A 483 -27.21 13.60 -14.02
C GLU A 483 -26.58 13.59 -12.62
N GLN A 484 -26.61 12.45 -11.94
CA GLN A 484 -26.09 12.22 -10.59
C GLN A 484 -24.68 11.62 -10.58
N ARG A 485 -24.16 11.17 -11.74
CA ARG A 485 -22.79 10.66 -11.85
C ARG A 485 -21.82 11.67 -11.28
N LEU A 486 -20.93 11.22 -10.41
CA LEU A 486 -20.18 12.13 -9.58
C LEU A 486 -19.01 12.77 -10.35
N ARG A 487 -18.10 11.94 -10.89
CA ARG A 487 -17.01 12.28 -11.83
C ARG A 487 -16.39 13.66 -11.55
N LEU A 488 -15.93 13.86 -10.31
CA LEU A 488 -15.56 15.20 -9.84
C LEU A 488 -14.31 15.71 -10.53
N VAL A 489 -14.36 16.98 -10.92
CA VAL A 489 -13.26 17.74 -11.52
C VAL A 489 -13.28 19.15 -10.94
N VAL A 490 -12.09 19.65 -10.64
CA VAL A 490 -11.80 21.01 -10.20
C VAL A 490 -10.82 21.62 -11.21
N PRO A 491 -11.22 22.69 -11.92
CA PRO A 491 -10.30 23.45 -12.76
C PRO A 491 -9.20 24.08 -11.91
N THR A 492 -7.96 24.03 -12.41
CA THR A 492 -6.79 24.66 -11.78
C THR A 492 -6.19 25.72 -12.69
N GLY A 493 -5.15 26.40 -12.22
CA GLY A 493 -4.43 27.38 -13.06
C GLY A 493 -3.68 26.78 -14.24
N THR A 494 -3.47 25.47 -14.26
CA THR A 494 -2.66 24.75 -15.26
C THR A 494 -3.39 23.56 -15.89
N GLY A 495 -4.66 23.32 -15.57
CA GLY A 495 -5.38 22.16 -16.05
C GLY A 495 -6.55 21.74 -15.16
N GLU A 496 -6.63 20.45 -14.88
CA GLU A 496 -7.72 19.85 -14.12
C GLU A 496 -7.18 18.91 -13.04
N SER A 497 -7.75 18.99 -11.85
CA SER A 497 -7.58 17.97 -10.81
C SER A 497 -8.91 17.31 -10.51
N GLY A 498 -8.91 16.02 -10.23
CA GLY A 498 -10.14 15.25 -10.09
C GLY A 498 -9.95 13.95 -9.35
N ILE A 499 -11.07 13.28 -9.10
CA ILE A 499 -11.12 11.94 -8.54
C ILE A 499 -12.06 11.10 -9.38
N ARG A 500 -11.70 9.83 -9.56
CA ARG A 500 -12.58 8.79 -10.09
C ARG A 500 -12.71 7.65 -9.10
N PHE A 501 -13.94 7.24 -8.83
CA PHE A 501 -14.27 6.03 -8.08
C PHE A 501 -14.37 4.87 -9.05
N ALA A 502 -13.25 4.23 -9.36
CA ALA A 502 -13.19 3.12 -10.29
C ALA A 502 -13.91 1.88 -9.74
N TYR A 503 -15.07 1.57 -10.28
CA TYR A 503 -15.81 0.34 -10.02
C TYR A 503 -15.24 -0.79 -10.88
N LEU A 504 -14.28 -1.52 -10.31
CA LEU A 504 -13.57 -2.59 -11.03
C LEU A 504 -14.28 -3.93 -10.92
N LYS A 505 -14.92 -4.21 -9.77
CA LYS A 505 -15.63 -5.47 -9.50
C LYS A 505 -16.77 -5.24 -8.50
N PRO A 506 -17.84 -6.06 -8.54
CA PRO A 506 -18.96 -5.93 -7.61
C PRO A 506 -18.59 -6.04 -6.14
N GLY A 507 -17.64 -6.92 -5.82
CA GLY A 507 -17.16 -7.12 -4.45
C GLY A 507 -16.19 -6.05 -3.95
N GLY A 508 -15.81 -5.09 -4.80
CA GLY A 508 -14.63 -4.26 -4.62
C GLY A 508 -13.36 -4.93 -5.15
N GLN A 509 -12.34 -4.11 -5.39
CA GLN A 509 -11.03 -4.54 -5.91
C GLN A 509 -9.95 -3.60 -5.36
N HIS A 510 -8.81 -4.17 -4.99
CA HIS A 510 -7.62 -3.39 -4.64
C HIS A 510 -6.73 -3.24 -5.88
N GLY A 511 -6.49 -2.00 -6.32
CA GLY A 511 -5.60 -1.69 -7.43
C GLY A 511 -6.11 -2.10 -8.82
N VAL A 512 -5.32 -1.76 -9.83
CA VAL A 512 -5.56 -2.11 -11.23
C VAL A 512 -4.51 -3.12 -11.72
N PHE A 513 -4.92 -4.03 -12.61
CA PHE A 513 -4.07 -5.08 -13.14
C PHE A 513 -4.04 -5.02 -14.66
N PRO A 514 -2.99 -5.54 -15.31
CA PRO A 514 -3.03 -5.77 -16.74
C PRO A 514 -4.25 -6.61 -17.14
N PRO A 515 -4.76 -6.44 -18.37
CA PRO A 515 -6.12 -6.80 -18.75
C PRO A 515 -6.42 -8.29 -18.53
N GLY A 516 -7.58 -8.54 -17.93
CA GLY A 516 -8.21 -9.85 -17.84
C GLY A 516 -9.29 -10.03 -18.90
N ILE A 517 -9.72 -11.26 -19.13
CA ILE A 517 -10.84 -11.59 -20.03
C ILE A 517 -12.16 -11.32 -19.27
N GLU A 518 -12.51 -10.05 -19.06
CA GLU A 518 -13.83 -9.68 -18.54
C GLU A 518 -14.81 -9.45 -19.70
N SER A 519 -16.11 -9.68 -19.45
CA SER A 519 -17.10 -9.98 -20.50
C SER A 519 -17.92 -8.79 -21.01
N GLY A 520 -17.60 -7.55 -20.63
CA GLY A 520 -18.41 -6.37 -20.96
C GLY A 520 -17.61 -5.10 -21.24
N PHE A 521 -17.02 -4.52 -20.21
CA PHE A 521 -16.20 -3.31 -20.26
C PHE A 521 -14.89 -3.51 -19.48
N ASP A 522 -13.73 -3.40 -20.14
CA ASP A 522 -12.44 -3.54 -19.47
C ASP A 522 -12.07 -2.27 -18.67
N MET A 523 -12.60 -2.19 -17.44
CA MET A 523 -12.33 -1.07 -16.54
C MET A 523 -10.85 -0.96 -16.16
N PHE A 524 -10.10 -2.06 -16.14
CA PHE A 524 -8.68 -2.03 -15.83
C PHE A 524 -7.90 -1.28 -16.93
N SER A 525 -8.11 -1.67 -18.19
CA SER A 525 -7.52 -0.97 -19.33
C SER A 525 -8.03 0.47 -19.44
N PHE A 526 -9.31 0.71 -19.17
CA PHE A 526 -9.88 2.06 -19.14
C PHE A 526 -9.11 2.98 -18.19
N VAL A 527 -8.93 2.58 -16.93
CA VAL A 527 -8.22 3.38 -15.92
C VAL A 527 -6.77 3.61 -16.32
N LEU A 528 -6.06 2.58 -16.79
CA LEU A 528 -4.66 2.71 -17.19
C LEU A 528 -4.47 3.66 -18.39
N ASN A 529 -5.37 3.56 -19.38
CA ASN A 529 -5.40 4.49 -20.50
C ASN A 529 -5.84 5.90 -20.07
N GLN A 530 -6.73 6.05 -19.09
CA GLN A 530 -7.14 7.35 -18.55
C GLN A 530 -5.97 8.07 -17.89
N ILE A 531 -5.19 7.37 -17.06
CA ILE A 531 -3.98 7.91 -16.43
C ILE A 531 -2.97 8.33 -17.50
N ALA A 532 -2.71 7.46 -18.47
CA ALA A 532 -1.78 7.75 -19.54
C ALA A 532 -2.23 8.97 -20.37
N TYR A 533 -3.53 9.06 -20.70
CA TYR A 533 -4.13 10.20 -21.40
C TYR A 533 -3.97 11.50 -20.61
N TYR A 534 -4.28 11.46 -19.31
CA TYR A 534 -4.12 12.59 -18.41
C TYR A 534 -2.68 13.10 -18.37
N PHE A 535 -1.69 12.21 -18.39
CA PHE A 535 -0.28 12.61 -18.50
C PHE A 535 0.07 13.16 -19.89
N ALA A 536 -0.48 12.60 -20.97
CA ALA A 536 -0.28 13.10 -22.32
C ALA A 536 -0.82 14.53 -22.53
N THR A 537 -1.79 14.96 -21.74
CA THR A 537 -2.28 16.35 -21.72
C THR A 537 -1.55 17.23 -20.71
N GLY A 538 -0.54 16.74 -20.00
CA GLY A 538 0.15 17.50 -18.94
C GLY A 538 -0.70 17.72 -17.69
N GLY A 539 -1.78 16.95 -17.54
CA GLY A 539 -2.79 17.15 -16.50
C GLY A 539 -3.84 18.21 -16.87
N GLU A 540 -3.97 18.57 -18.15
CA GLU A 540 -4.93 19.59 -18.62
C GLU A 540 -6.36 19.07 -18.79
N GLU A 541 -6.54 17.77 -19.01
CA GLU A 541 -7.86 17.18 -19.30
C GLU A 541 -8.00 15.78 -18.67
N ILE A 542 -9.07 15.59 -17.90
CA ILE A 542 -9.51 14.26 -17.44
C ILE A 542 -10.60 13.74 -18.38
N SER A 543 -10.26 12.74 -19.20
CA SER A 543 -11.20 12.14 -20.15
C SER A 543 -11.92 10.93 -19.56
N ASP A 544 -13.25 10.88 -19.71
CA ASP A 544 -14.08 9.71 -19.41
C ASP A 544 -14.62 9.03 -20.69
N ALA A 545 -13.91 9.21 -21.82
CA ALA A 545 -14.35 8.68 -23.10
C ALA A 545 -14.25 7.15 -23.15
N ARG A 546 -15.31 6.45 -23.58
CA ARG A 546 -15.36 4.97 -23.62
C ARG A 546 -14.25 4.34 -24.46
N CYS A 547 -13.70 5.06 -25.45
CA CYS A 547 -12.55 4.60 -26.23
C CYS A 547 -11.26 4.42 -25.40
N LEU A 548 -11.23 4.80 -24.12
CA LEU A 548 -10.10 4.52 -23.24
C LEU A 548 -10.08 3.04 -22.84
N GLU A 549 -11.20 2.33 -22.92
CA GLU A 549 -11.29 0.90 -22.61
C GLU A 549 -10.31 0.07 -23.46
N ASP A 550 -10.34 0.24 -24.78
CA ASP A 550 -9.43 -0.41 -25.73
C ASP A 550 -8.27 0.49 -26.17
N GLY A 551 -8.20 1.68 -25.55
CA GLY A 551 -7.29 2.75 -25.90
C GLY A 551 -7.49 3.29 -27.32
N SER A 552 -8.58 3.03 -28.03
CA SER A 552 -8.83 3.56 -29.39
C SER A 552 -9.00 5.09 -29.44
N CYS A 553 -8.97 5.80 -28.30
CA CYS A 553 -9.14 7.23 -28.27
C CYS A 553 -8.15 7.98 -29.18
N PRO A 554 -8.61 9.02 -29.89
CA PRO A 554 -7.73 9.93 -30.59
C PRO A 554 -6.70 10.50 -29.63
N LEU A 555 -5.44 10.28 -29.94
CA LEU A 555 -4.36 10.80 -29.12
C LEU A 555 -4.29 12.32 -29.31
N SER A 556 -4.63 13.09 -28.26
CA SER A 556 -4.45 14.56 -28.21
C SER A 556 -3.07 14.96 -28.75
N PRO A 557 -2.92 16.05 -29.52
CA PRO A 557 -1.63 16.45 -30.06
C PRO A 557 -0.57 16.50 -28.96
N TRP A 558 0.50 15.70 -29.12
CA TRP A 558 1.59 15.59 -28.16
C TRP A 558 2.17 16.97 -27.86
N PRO A 559 1.94 17.53 -26.66
CA PRO A 559 2.31 18.92 -26.37
C PRO A 559 3.81 19.07 -26.08
N PHE A 560 4.49 17.98 -25.75
CA PHE A 560 5.89 17.96 -25.32
C PHE A 560 6.87 17.79 -26.49
N ARG A 561 6.57 18.40 -27.64
CA ARG A 561 7.53 18.44 -28.75
C ARG A 561 8.78 19.19 -28.29
N SER A 562 9.89 18.48 -28.12
CA SER A 562 11.21 19.09 -28.09
C SER A 562 11.49 19.73 -29.45
N GLY A 563 11.74 21.04 -29.47
CA GLY A 563 12.20 21.76 -30.66
C GLY A 563 11.13 22.52 -31.45
N GLN A 564 10.78 23.72 -30.95
CA GLN A 564 11.30 24.92 -31.61
C GLN A 564 12.34 25.58 -30.70
#